data_AF-D8RB98-F1
#
_entry.id   AF-D8RB98-F1
#
_cell.length_a   1.000
_cell.length_b   1.000
_cell.length_c   1.000
_cell.angle_alpha   90.00
_cell.angle_beta   90.00
_cell.angle_gamma   90.00
#
_symmetry.space_group_name_H-M   'P 1'
#
loop_
_entity.id
_entity.type
_entity.pdbx_description
1 polymer ?
#
loop_
_entity_poly.entity_id
_entity_poly.type
_entity_poly.pdbx_seq_one_letter_code
_entity_poly.pdbx_strand_id
1 'polypeptide(L)'
;GEDSGWVEARTSCPHLDRVCNAPLLPRFDAPCAICGDHRENWVCLSCRKVLCGRFINGHMLSHFQEFGHPSALSYRDLSVWCFACDSYLDAQVISELRPAFDAAHAMKFGTPAPLRC
;
A
#
# COMPACT_ATOMS: atom_id res chain seq x y z
N GLY A 1 22.92 22.61 9.55
CA GLY A 1 22.23 22.15 8.34
C GLY A 1 21.51 20.90 8.72
N GLU A 2 20.30 21.04 9.21
CA GLU A 2 19.48 19.92 9.65
C GLU A 2 18.80 19.36 8.40
N ASP A 3 19.41 18.33 7.84
CA ASP A 3 18.87 17.57 6.73
C ASP A 3 17.64 16.82 7.26
N SER A 4 16.48 17.47 7.17
CA SER A 4 15.21 16.84 7.50
C SER A 4 14.96 15.78 6.43
N GLY A 5 15.37 14.54 6.72
CA GLY A 5 15.33 13.36 5.87
C GLY A 5 13.92 12.93 5.49
N TRP A 6 13.19 13.80 4.81
CA TRP A 6 11.94 13.49 4.13
C TRP A 6 12.28 12.71 2.87
N VAL A 7 11.95 11.42 2.86
CA VAL A 7 11.98 10.63 1.63
C VAL A 7 10.80 11.08 0.77
N GLU A 8 11.09 11.81 -0.29
CA GLU A 8 10.06 12.24 -1.25
C GLU A 8 9.46 11.01 -1.94
N ALA A 9 8.13 10.91 -1.92
CA ALA A 9 7.44 9.80 -2.55
C ALA A 9 7.56 9.93 -4.08
N ARG A 10 7.83 8.81 -4.76
CA ARG A 10 7.94 8.80 -6.22
C ARG A 10 6.57 9.01 -6.84
N THR A 11 6.53 9.87 -7.85
CA THR A 11 5.32 10.16 -8.64
C THR A 11 5.19 9.27 -9.88
N SER A 12 6.13 8.34 -10.11
CA SER A 12 6.08 7.34 -11.16
C SER A 12 6.77 6.04 -10.73
N CYS A 13 6.30 4.91 -11.27
CA CYS A 13 6.86 3.59 -10.99
C CYS A 13 6.70 2.69 -12.23
N PRO A 14 7.73 1.93 -12.65
CA PRO A 14 7.61 1.01 -13.79
C PRO A 14 6.79 -0.25 -13.48
N HIS A 15 6.39 -0.45 -12.22
CA HIS A 15 5.70 -1.65 -11.74
C HIS A 15 4.18 -1.45 -11.56
N LEU A 16 3.63 -0.36 -12.09
CA LEU A 16 2.20 -0.03 -11.97
C LEU A 16 1.31 -0.96 -12.80
N ASP A 17 1.87 -1.60 -13.83
CA ASP A 17 1.22 -2.67 -14.61
C ASP A 17 0.78 -3.87 -13.76
N ARG A 18 1.39 -4.05 -12.57
CA ARG A 18 1.06 -5.11 -11.61
C ARG A 18 0.02 -4.72 -10.57
N VAL A 19 -0.51 -3.51 -10.63
CA VAL A 19 -1.59 -3.07 -9.75
C VAL A 19 -2.93 -3.56 -10.32
N CYS A 20 -3.75 -4.16 -9.47
CA CYS A 20 -5.12 -4.49 -9.85
C CYS A 20 -5.98 -3.22 -9.79
N ASN A 21 -6.71 -2.92 -10.87
CA ASN A 21 -7.54 -1.73 -10.98
C ASN A 21 -8.89 -1.82 -10.25
N ALA A 22 -9.25 -2.97 -9.68
CA ALA A 22 -10.53 -3.11 -8.98
C ALA A 22 -10.55 -2.23 -7.72
N PRO A 23 -11.63 -1.50 -7.40
CA PRO A 23 -11.68 -0.69 -6.17
C PRO A 23 -11.86 -1.54 -4.90
N LEU A 24 -12.14 -2.84 -5.03
CA LEU A 24 -12.52 -3.71 -3.92
C LEU A 24 -11.33 -4.07 -3.00
N LEU A 25 -11.22 -3.38 -1.88
CA LEU A 25 -10.24 -3.72 -0.85
C LEU A 25 -10.89 -4.57 0.26
N PRO A 26 -10.14 -5.51 0.85
CA PRO A 26 -10.52 -6.13 2.12
C PRO A 26 -10.77 -5.07 3.19
N ARG A 27 -11.53 -5.46 4.21
CA ARG A 27 -11.81 -4.58 5.34
C ARG A 27 -10.53 -4.11 6.01
N PHE A 28 -10.54 -2.87 6.47
CA PHE A 28 -9.41 -2.23 7.13
C PHE A 28 -8.93 -2.95 8.40
N ASP A 29 -9.84 -3.64 9.09
CA ASP A 29 -9.58 -4.41 10.32
C ASP A 29 -9.13 -5.87 10.04
N ALA A 30 -8.97 -6.24 8.77
CA ALA A 30 -8.56 -7.59 8.39
C ALA A 30 -7.19 -7.94 9.00
N PRO A 31 -7.06 -9.12 9.63
CA PRO A 31 -5.79 -9.58 10.16
C PRO A 31 -4.83 -9.98 9.05
N CYS A 32 -3.56 -10.12 9.40
CA CYS A 32 -2.59 -10.81 8.57
C CYS A 32 -3.07 -12.24 8.30
N ALA A 33 -3.19 -12.61 7.03
CA ALA A 33 -3.68 -13.92 6.60
C ALA A 33 -2.77 -15.10 6.99
N ILE A 34 -1.59 -14.84 7.55
CA ILE A 34 -0.63 -15.87 7.99
C ILE A 34 -0.58 -15.98 9.51
N CYS A 35 -0.30 -14.89 10.23
CA CYS A 35 -0.13 -14.92 11.69
C CYS A 35 -1.28 -14.32 12.50
N GLY A 36 -2.32 -13.79 11.85
CA GLY A 36 -3.47 -13.21 12.56
C GLY A 36 -3.24 -11.84 13.21
N ASP A 37 -2.07 -11.21 13.03
CA ASP A 37 -1.77 -9.90 13.64
C ASP A 37 -2.64 -8.78 13.02
N HIS A 38 -3.02 -7.78 13.80
CA HIS A 38 -3.89 -6.66 13.38
C HIS A 38 -3.20 -5.29 13.41
N ARG A 39 -1.93 -5.18 13.81
CA ARG A 39 -1.30 -3.90 14.15
C ARG A 39 -0.80 -3.13 12.94
N GLU A 40 0.05 -3.75 12.12
CA GLU A 40 0.67 -3.09 10.97
C GLU A 40 0.46 -3.89 9.70
N ASN A 41 -0.80 -3.98 9.29
CA ASN A 41 -1.17 -4.71 8.09
C ASN A 41 -1.13 -3.85 6.83
N TRP A 42 -0.73 -4.53 5.76
CA TRP A 42 -0.63 -4.02 4.42
C TRP A 42 -1.51 -4.88 3.53
N VAL A 43 -2.10 -4.28 2.50
CA VAL A 43 -2.83 -4.99 1.46
C VAL A 43 -2.02 -4.97 0.18
N CYS A 44 -1.80 -6.15 -0.41
CA CYS A 44 -1.16 -6.26 -1.71
C CYS A 44 -2.05 -5.67 -2.79
N LEU A 45 -1.52 -4.74 -3.59
CA LEU A 45 -2.30 -4.07 -4.63
C LEU A 45 -2.52 -4.93 -5.88
N SER A 46 -1.73 -5.99 -6.06
CA SER A 46 -1.90 -6.97 -7.13
C SER A 46 -3.02 -7.98 -6.84
N CYS A 47 -3.01 -8.59 -5.64
CA CYS A 47 -3.87 -9.75 -5.34
C CYS A 47 -4.78 -9.59 -4.11
N ARG A 48 -4.77 -8.42 -3.44
CA ARG A 48 -5.62 -8.09 -2.29
C ARG A 48 -5.41 -8.93 -1.03
N LYS A 49 -4.30 -9.67 -0.93
CA LYS A 49 -3.94 -10.39 0.29
C LYS A 49 -3.51 -9.39 1.37
N VAL A 50 -4.01 -9.56 2.59
CA VAL A 50 -3.65 -8.73 3.76
C VAL A 50 -2.57 -9.44 4.57
N LEU A 51 -1.43 -8.79 4.77
CA LEU A 51 -0.26 -9.36 5.43
C LEU A 51 0.42 -8.32 6.32
N CYS A 52 1.05 -8.77 7.40
CA CYS A 52 1.75 -7.85 8.30
C CYS A 52 3.06 -7.32 7.68
N GLY A 53 3.41 -6.10 8.08
CA GLY A 53 4.60 -5.40 7.63
C GLY A 53 5.90 -5.95 8.23
N ARG A 54 7.02 -5.36 7.78
CA ARG A 54 8.39 -5.74 8.18
C ARG A 54 8.69 -5.65 9.67
N PHE A 55 8.02 -4.75 10.40
CA PHE A 55 8.25 -4.57 11.84
C PHE A 55 7.48 -5.56 12.72
N ILE A 56 6.63 -6.41 12.12
CA ILE A 56 5.92 -7.49 12.82
C ILE A 56 6.58 -8.83 12.50
N ASN A 57 6.20 -9.48 11.39
CA ASN A 57 6.80 -10.73 10.91
C ASN A 57 7.25 -10.64 9.44
N GLY A 58 7.04 -9.50 8.77
CA GLY A 58 7.50 -9.30 7.39
C GLY A 58 6.78 -10.12 6.32
N HIS A 59 5.57 -10.64 6.59
CA HIS A 59 4.86 -11.49 5.64
C HIS A 59 4.55 -10.80 4.31
N MET A 60 4.32 -9.48 4.28
CA MET A 60 4.14 -8.77 3.01
C MET A 60 5.43 -8.75 2.17
N LEU A 61 6.60 -8.65 2.82
CA LEU A 61 7.90 -8.72 2.13
C LEU A 61 8.14 -10.13 1.58
N SER A 62 7.88 -11.18 2.39
CA SER A 62 7.97 -12.57 1.93
C SER A 62 7.03 -12.83 0.74
N HIS A 63 5.81 -12.28 0.78
CA HIS A 63 4.84 -12.37 -0.31
C HIS A 63 5.32 -11.70 -1.60
N PHE A 64 6.01 -10.56 -1.51
CA PHE A 64 6.67 -9.98 -2.68
C PHE A 64 7.78 -10.90 -3.22
N GLN A 65 8.62 -11.48 -2.36
CA GLN A 65 9.71 -12.35 -2.76
C GLN A 65 9.22 -13.65 -3.43
N GLU A 66 8.08 -14.20 -2.96
CA GLU A 66 7.50 -15.44 -3.47
C GLU A 66 6.70 -15.24 -4.76
N PHE A 67 5.86 -14.20 -4.83
CA PHE A 67 4.89 -14.00 -5.92
C PHE A 67 5.27 -12.88 -6.89
N GLY A 68 6.28 -12.07 -6.57
CA GLY A 68 6.69 -10.92 -7.38
C GLY A 68 5.67 -9.78 -7.41
N HIS A 69 4.77 -9.70 -6.42
CA HIS A 69 3.78 -8.62 -6.32
C HIS A 69 4.42 -7.35 -5.73
N PRO A 70 4.69 -6.31 -6.55
CA PRO A 70 5.70 -5.32 -6.20
C PRO A 70 5.18 -4.22 -5.30
N SER A 71 3.87 -4.04 -5.15
CA SER A 71 3.28 -2.90 -4.44
C SER A 71 2.24 -3.32 -3.40
N ALA A 72 2.23 -2.59 -2.28
CA ALA A 72 1.28 -2.77 -1.20
C ALA A 72 0.88 -1.42 -0.58
N LEU A 73 -0.36 -1.34 -0.11
CA LEU A 73 -0.90 -0.18 0.61
C LEU A 73 -0.95 -0.48 2.11
N SER A 74 -0.46 0.44 2.92
CA SER A 74 -0.52 0.39 4.38
C SER A 74 -1.92 0.77 4.86
N TYR A 75 -2.57 -0.08 5.65
CA TYR A 75 -3.80 0.34 6.32
C TYR A 75 -3.50 1.41 7.38
N ARG A 76 -2.35 1.36 8.07
CA ARG A 76 -2.05 2.30 9.16
C ARG A 76 -2.08 3.78 8.75
N ASP A 77 -1.59 4.13 7.58
CA ASP A 77 -1.44 5.53 7.12
C ASP A 77 -1.79 5.77 5.65
N LEU A 78 -2.28 4.74 4.94
CA LEU A 78 -2.59 4.79 3.50
C LEU A 78 -1.39 5.07 2.59
N SER A 79 -0.16 4.97 3.11
CA SER A 79 1.04 5.04 2.29
C SER A 79 1.12 3.83 1.35
N VAL A 80 1.64 4.03 0.14
CA VAL A 80 1.89 2.96 -0.82
C VAL A 80 3.39 2.74 -0.94
N TRP A 81 3.79 1.48 -0.82
CA TRP A 81 5.19 1.06 -0.94
C TRP A 81 5.37 0.19 -2.16
N CYS A 82 6.46 0.39 -2.90
CA CYS A 82 6.92 -0.53 -3.92
C CYS A 82 8.21 -1.22 -3.46
N PHE A 83 8.13 -2.54 -3.25
CA PHE A 83 9.25 -3.36 -2.81
C PHE A 83 10.36 -3.47 -3.86
N ALA A 84 10.02 -3.48 -5.15
CA ALA A 84 11.01 -3.55 -6.22
C ALA A 84 11.77 -2.23 -6.41
N CYS A 85 11.13 -1.09 -6.15
CA CYS A 85 11.76 0.23 -6.20
C CYS A 85 12.42 0.63 -4.87
N ASP A 86 12.16 -0.12 -3.80
CA ASP A 86 12.52 0.24 -2.41
C ASP A 86 12.12 1.69 -2.08
N SER A 87 10.88 2.08 -2.42
CA SER A 87 10.44 3.48 -2.32
C SER A 87 8.94 3.60 -2.06
N TYR A 88 8.56 4.69 -1.39
CA TYR A 88 7.17 5.13 -1.32
C TYR A 88 6.70 5.69 -2.65
N LEU A 89 5.42 5.47 -2.96
CA LEU A 89 4.74 5.97 -4.15
C LEU A 89 3.66 6.97 -3.74
N ASP A 90 3.56 8.07 -4.47
CA ASP A 90 2.48 9.03 -4.27
C ASP A 90 1.19 8.53 -4.95
N ALA A 91 0.30 7.96 -4.15
CA ALA A 91 -0.97 7.40 -4.62
C ALA A 91 -2.00 8.45 -5.05
N GLN A 92 -1.79 9.73 -4.73
CA GLN A 92 -2.66 10.82 -5.18
C GLN A 92 -2.25 11.34 -6.56
N VAL A 93 -0.97 11.23 -6.91
CA VAL A 93 -0.43 11.62 -8.23
C VAL A 93 -0.50 10.46 -9.23
N ILE A 94 -0.23 9.23 -8.80
CA ILE A 94 -0.21 8.07 -9.68
C ILE A 94 -1.63 7.56 -9.94
N SER A 95 -2.08 7.66 -11.19
CA SER A 95 -3.45 7.34 -11.61
C SER A 95 -3.88 5.90 -11.33
N GLU A 96 -2.96 4.96 -11.48
CA GLU A 96 -3.17 3.51 -11.32
C GLU A 96 -3.40 3.13 -9.85
N LEU A 97 -2.88 3.93 -8.92
CA LEU A 97 -3.06 3.72 -7.48
C LEU A 97 -4.35 4.36 -6.96
N ARG A 98 -4.93 5.30 -7.72
CA ARG A 98 -6.04 6.12 -7.28
C ARG A 98 -7.29 5.32 -6.89
N PRO A 99 -7.74 4.30 -7.63
CA PRO A 99 -8.93 3.53 -7.25
C PRO A 99 -8.77 2.82 -5.90
N ALA A 100 -7.59 2.25 -5.64
CA ALA A 100 -7.31 1.58 -4.37
C ALA A 100 -7.17 2.61 -3.23
N PHE A 101 -6.51 3.74 -3.48
CA PHE A 101 -6.36 4.80 -2.49
C PHE A 101 -7.69 5.43 -2.08
N ASP A 102 -8.54 5.77 -3.06
CA ASP A 102 -9.87 6.34 -2.81
C ASP A 102 -10.75 5.37 -2.02
N ALA A 103 -10.73 4.08 -2.38
CA ALA A 103 -11.46 3.05 -1.65
C ALA A 103 -10.95 2.88 -0.21
N ALA A 104 -9.63 2.89 0.00
CA ALA A 104 -9.03 2.78 1.33
C ALA A 104 -9.36 4.01 2.19
N HIS A 105 -9.31 5.21 1.61
CA HIS A 105 -9.63 6.46 2.28
C HIS A 105 -11.10 6.52 2.69
N ALA A 106 -12.01 6.21 1.76
CA ALA A 106 -13.45 6.16 2.04
C ALA A 106 -13.78 5.13 3.13
N MET A 107 -13.14 3.96 3.09
CA MET A 107 -13.34 2.92 4.10
C MET A 107 -12.83 3.35 5.49
N LYS A 108 -11.69 4.05 5.55
CA LYS A 108 -11.05 4.43 6.82
C LYS A 108 -11.68 5.67 7.46
N PHE A 109 -12.04 6.65 6.66
CA PHE A 109 -12.45 7.98 7.13
C PHE A 109 -13.92 8.32 6.82
N GLY A 110 -14.62 7.47 6.05
CA GLY A 110 -16.01 7.72 5.65
C GLY A 110 -16.17 8.85 4.61
N THR A 111 -15.08 9.33 4.02
CA THR A 111 -15.07 10.44 3.06
C THR A 111 -14.20 10.13 1.83
N PRO A 112 -14.49 10.70 0.65
CA PRO A 112 -13.60 10.60 -0.51
C PRO A 112 -12.21 11.14 -0.20
N ALA A 113 -11.18 10.58 -0.84
CA ALA A 113 -9.84 11.13 -0.70
C ALA A 113 -9.78 12.55 -1.27
N PRO A 114 -9.06 13.48 -0.60
CA PRO A 114 -8.87 14.82 -1.13
C PRO A 114 -8.16 14.76 -2.49
N LEU A 115 -8.63 15.58 -3.43
CA LEU A 115 -7.94 15.77 -4.69
C LEU A 115 -6.68 16.61 -4.43
N ARG A 116 -5.51 16.10 -4.80
CA ARG A 116 -4.34 16.94 -5.03
C ARG A 116 -4.46 17.54 -6.43
N CYS A 117 -4.58 18.86 -6.49
CA CYS A 117 -4.52 19.63 -7.72
C CYS A 117 -3.08 19.85 -8.18
#